data_AF-A0A9P0JYY4-F1
#
_entry.id   AF-A0A9P0JYY4-F1
#
_cell.length_a   1.000
_cell.length_b   1.000
_cell.length_c   1.000
_cell.angle_alpha   90.00
_cell.angle_beta   90.00
_cell.angle_gamma   90.00
#
_symmetry.space_group_name_H-M   'P 1'
#
loop_
_entity.id
_entity.type
_entity.pdbx_description
1 polymer ?
#
loop_
_entity_poly.entity_id
_entity_poly.type
_entity_poly.pdbx_seq_one_letter_code
_entity_poly.pdbx_strand_id
1 'polypeptide(L)'
;MPPNQNPLSCEQPLKIAIIGQSPFAVDVMQKLKQRGHIIVGVFTILDKGRRQDPLAKAAEEDDIPVFKIKAWRKAGKPLPEILDMYKSVNADLNVLPYCSQFIPMEVINYPRLKTICYHPSMLPRHRGASSINWTLICGDKKAGLTIFWADDGLDTGPILLQEECDVLEDDTVDTLYRRFLYPVGVSAVARAVDMVADGSAPKRPQSEKGATYDPMLNKKELQKIDWSKSAVELHNFIRGMDSVPGALCEMLIPGQTEAGFQEVLLFGSSLWKTAKPGGKPVEIRDAPLGIIHDDGLLLTGSDGKYVNVKKVKFNGRMKNAATLDQITQQVQIEYTPEEKSMIESVRDIWEAILSVDIENDTDFFACGAASMDVVRLVEEVKDLFKTELENGDVFMAPTFEEFCTNVVLKARGANAPVEIEYRAVEVEANKMKLKFPCQLFIDGKFVDAENGKSLKTVNPATEEVICDVQCASKSDVDKAVAAAKRAFESGEWSKISARERGQYLYKLADLMQQHKEELATLESLDSGAVYTLALKTHVGMSIETWRYFAGWTDKIQGSTIPVSHARPNRNLSFTKKEPIG
;
A
#
# COMPACT_ATOMS: atom_id res chain seq x y z
N MET A 1 -22.64 21.76 -45.33
CA MET A 1 -23.04 22.05 -43.93
C MET A 1 -22.96 20.76 -43.14
N PRO A 2 -22.32 20.73 -41.96
CA PRO A 2 -22.29 19.51 -41.16
C PRO A 2 -23.69 19.21 -40.58
N PRO A 3 -24.11 17.93 -40.43
CA PRO A 3 -25.52 17.56 -40.26
C PRO A 3 -26.14 17.78 -38.86
N ASN A 4 -25.44 18.39 -37.90
CA ASN A 4 -25.86 18.38 -36.48
C ASN A 4 -26.10 19.79 -35.89
N GLN A 5 -26.96 20.59 -36.52
CA GLN A 5 -27.35 21.94 -36.05
C GLN A 5 -28.83 22.05 -35.64
N ASN A 6 -29.46 20.98 -35.16
CA ASN A 6 -30.79 21.09 -34.54
C ASN A 6 -30.66 21.36 -33.03
N PRO A 7 -31.43 22.30 -32.45
CA PRO A 7 -31.45 22.53 -31.01
C PRO A 7 -32.04 21.31 -30.28
N LEU A 8 -31.40 20.90 -29.18
CA LEU A 8 -31.84 19.77 -28.37
C LEU A 8 -33.13 20.10 -27.59
N SER A 9 -34.09 19.17 -27.60
CA SER A 9 -35.09 19.04 -26.54
C SER A 9 -34.43 18.39 -25.31
N CYS A 10 -34.79 18.83 -24.11
CA CYS A 10 -34.11 18.65 -22.82
C CYS A 10 -33.96 17.20 -22.26
N GLU A 11 -34.16 16.15 -23.06
CA GLU A 11 -34.22 14.74 -22.58
C GLU A 11 -33.57 13.70 -23.51
N GLN A 12 -32.77 14.08 -24.51
CA GLN A 12 -32.19 13.11 -25.44
C GLN A 12 -30.82 12.56 -24.98
N PRO A 13 -30.59 11.24 -25.08
CA PRO A 13 -29.30 10.64 -24.76
C PRO A 13 -28.20 11.15 -25.72
N LEU A 14 -27.09 11.66 -25.17
CA LEU A 14 -25.95 12.10 -25.96
C LEU A 14 -25.21 10.92 -26.60
N LYS A 15 -24.76 11.10 -27.84
CA LYS A 15 -23.74 10.24 -28.48
C LYS A 15 -22.35 10.69 -28.04
N ILE A 16 -21.62 9.82 -27.34
CA ILE A 16 -20.35 10.16 -26.71
C ILE A 16 -19.21 9.35 -27.33
N ALA A 17 -18.15 10.04 -27.76
CA ALA A 17 -16.87 9.40 -28.02
C ALA A 17 -15.99 9.51 -26.77
N ILE A 18 -15.45 8.37 -26.31
CA ILE A 18 -14.49 8.34 -25.21
C ILE A 18 -13.09 8.25 -25.78
N ILE A 19 -12.22 9.18 -25.39
CA ILE A 19 -10.81 9.18 -25.78
C ILE A 19 -9.97 9.05 -24.51
N GLY A 20 -9.49 7.84 -24.22
CA GLY A 20 -8.75 7.59 -22.99
C GLY A 20 -8.24 6.16 -22.81
N GLN A 21 -7.85 5.83 -21.59
CA GLN A 21 -7.22 4.55 -21.24
C GLN A 21 -7.41 4.23 -19.74
N SER A 22 -6.99 3.03 -19.33
CA SER A 22 -6.99 2.56 -17.94
C SER A 22 -8.37 2.28 -17.31
N PRO A 23 -8.43 1.56 -16.16
CA PRO A 23 -9.68 1.26 -15.46
C PRO A 23 -10.52 2.50 -15.12
N PHE A 24 -9.93 3.69 -14.95
CA PHE A 24 -10.70 4.91 -14.70
C PHE A 24 -11.63 5.25 -15.87
N ALA A 25 -11.16 5.09 -17.11
CA ALA A 25 -11.98 5.34 -18.28
C ALA A 25 -13.09 4.29 -18.45
N VAL A 26 -12.83 3.03 -18.05
CA VAL A 26 -13.85 1.96 -18.02
C VAL A 26 -15.02 2.38 -17.12
N ASP A 27 -14.72 2.78 -15.89
CA ASP A 27 -15.75 3.15 -14.92
C ASP A 27 -16.52 4.40 -15.36
N VAL A 28 -15.84 5.38 -15.98
CA VAL A 28 -16.52 6.51 -16.64
C VAL A 28 -17.46 6.02 -17.74
N MET A 29 -16.99 5.15 -18.65
CA MET A 29 -17.81 4.61 -19.74
C MET A 29 -19.07 3.92 -19.21
N GLN A 30 -18.91 3.03 -18.24
CA GLN A 30 -20.02 2.31 -17.64
C GLN A 30 -20.98 3.26 -16.92
N LYS A 31 -20.45 4.27 -16.22
CA LYS A 31 -21.29 5.26 -15.54
C LYS A 31 -22.12 6.10 -16.53
N LEU A 32 -21.55 6.48 -17.67
CA LEU A 32 -22.26 7.22 -18.71
C LEU A 32 -23.35 6.37 -19.37
N LYS A 33 -23.09 5.08 -19.63
CA LYS A 33 -24.09 4.13 -20.10
C LYS A 33 -25.24 3.96 -19.10
N GLN A 34 -24.93 3.82 -17.82
CA GLN A 34 -25.95 3.74 -16.74
C GLN A 34 -26.84 4.99 -16.67
N ARG A 35 -26.33 6.15 -17.10
CA ARG A 35 -27.10 7.40 -17.21
C ARG A 35 -27.87 7.55 -18.51
N GLY A 36 -27.88 6.51 -19.36
CA GLY A 36 -28.64 6.45 -20.60
C GLY A 36 -27.94 7.05 -21.81
N HIS A 37 -26.68 7.52 -21.68
CA HIS A 37 -25.93 8.00 -22.83
C HIS A 37 -25.43 6.86 -23.73
N ILE A 38 -25.21 7.16 -25.00
CA ILE A 38 -24.80 6.18 -26.01
C ILE A 38 -23.32 6.38 -26.30
N ILE A 39 -22.49 5.37 -26.04
CA ILE A 39 -21.07 5.42 -26.38
C ILE A 39 -20.92 4.96 -27.84
N VAL A 40 -20.52 5.88 -28.72
CA VAL A 40 -20.46 5.63 -30.18
C VAL A 40 -19.09 5.19 -30.67
N GLY A 41 -18.06 5.35 -29.84
CA GLY A 41 -16.72 4.89 -30.15
C GLY A 41 -15.75 5.16 -29.02
N VAL A 42 -14.79 4.24 -28.87
CA VAL A 42 -13.71 4.30 -27.89
C VAL A 42 -12.38 4.43 -28.63
N PHE A 43 -11.61 5.46 -28.30
CA PHE A 43 -10.29 5.72 -28.85
C PHE A 43 -9.25 5.58 -27.74
N THR A 44 -8.36 4.62 -27.87
CA THR A 44 -7.42 4.23 -26.80
C THR A 44 -6.02 3.92 -27.34
N ILE A 45 -5.11 3.51 -26.47
CA ILE A 45 -3.72 3.18 -26.81
C ILE A 45 -3.60 1.82 -27.49
N LEU A 46 -2.43 1.57 -28.10
CA LEU A 46 -2.06 0.27 -28.63
C LEU A 46 -1.89 -0.76 -27.50
N ASP A 47 -2.13 -2.02 -27.84
CA ASP A 47 -1.83 -3.15 -26.96
C ASP A 47 -0.33 -3.23 -26.65
N LYS A 48 -0.02 -3.74 -25.46
CA LYS A 48 1.34 -4.08 -25.06
C LYS A 48 1.50 -5.60 -25.12
N GLY A 49 2.07 -6.09 -26.21
CA GLY A 49 2.13 -7.53 -26.47
C GLY A 49 0.72 -8.11 -26.65
N ARG A 50 0.37 -9.16 -25.89
CA ARG A 50 -0.99 -9.74 -25.87
C ARG A 50 -1.97 -8.97 -24.95
N ARG A 51 -1.47 -8.00 -24.17
CA ARG A 51 -2.27 -7.28 -23.18
C ARG A 51 -2.92 -6.05 -23.79
N GLN A 52 -4.24 -6.06 -23.81
CA GLN A 52 -5.07 -4.95 -24.26
C GLN A 52 -5.37 -3.95 -23.11
N ASP A 53 -5.60 -2.67 -23.46
CA ASP A 53 -6.05 -1.68 -22.48
C ASP A 53 -7.44 -2.07 -21.90
N PRO A 54 -7.67 -1.92 -20.58
CA PRO A 54 -8.95 -2.30 -19.97
C PRO A 54 -10.17 -1.62 -20.60
N LEU A 55 -10.04 -0.36 -21.07
CA LEU A 55 -11.14 0.34 -21.76
C LEU A 55 -11.47 -0.33 -23.09
N ALA A 56 -10.45 -0.75 -23.83
CA ALA A 56 -10.63 -1.41 -25.12
C ALA A 56 -11.36 -2.76 -24.94
N LYS A 57 -10.92 -3.56 -23.96
CA LYS A 57 -11.57 -4.85 -23.65
C LYS A 57 -13.03 -4.66 -23.24
N ALA A 58 -13.30 -3.77 -22.28
CA ALA A 58 -14.66 -3.53 -21.78
C ALA A 58 -15.60 -2.98 -22.87
N ALA A 59 -15.08 -2.19 -23.81
CA ALA A 59 -15.85 -1.66 -24.91
C ALA A 59 -16.20 -2.74 -25.96
N GLU A 60 -15.26 -3.65 -26.27
CA GLU A 60 -15.51 -4.79 -27.15
C GLU A 60 -16.55 -5.76 -26.57
N GLU A 61 -16.50 -6.04 -25.25
CA GLU A 61 -17.51 -6.84 -24.55
C GLU A 61 -18.92 -6.23 -24.62
N ASP A 62 -19.00 -4.92 -24.80
CA ASP A 62 -20.23 -4.14 -24.92
C ASP A 62 -20.64 -3.85 -26.38
N ASP A 63 -19.98 -4.48 -27.36
CA ASP A 63 -20.17 -4.27 -28.81
C ASP A 63 -19.96 -2.79 -29.25
N ILE A 64 -19.13 -2.04 -28.53
CA ILE A 64 -18.78 -0.65 -28.85
C ILE A 64 -17.56 -0.62 -29.78
N PRO A 65 -17.57 0.16 -30.89
CA PRO A 65 -16.42 0.29 -31.76
C PRO A 65 -15.16 0.79 -31.02
N VAL A 66 -14.06 0.04 -31.12
CA VAL A 66 -12.76 0.36 -30.52
C VAL A 66 -11.73 0.71 -31.57
N PHE A 67 -11.02 1.81 -31.35
CA PHE A 67 -9.97 2.32 -32.22
C PHE A 67 -8.68 2.53 -31.42
N LYS A 68 -7.66 1.72 -31.70
CA LYS A 68 -6.35 1.80 -31.04
C LYS A 68 -5.43 2.76 -31.80
N ILE A 69 -5.24 3.97 -31.29
CA ILE A 69 -4.56 5.07 -31.98
C ILE A 69 -3.10 5.17 -31.56
N LYS A 70 -2.20 4.81 -32.48
CA LYS A 70 -0.74 4.97 -32.28
C LYS A 70 -0.32 6.44 -32.17
N ALA A 71 -0.89 7.28 -33.04
CA ALA A 71 -0.60 8.71 -33.10
C ALA A 71 -1.77 9.42 -33.80
N TRP A 72 -2.12 10.61 -33.31
CA TRP A 72 -3.13 11.46 -33.95
C TRP A 72 -2.56 12.41 -34.99
N ARG A 73 -1.25 12.68 -34.92
CA ARG A 73 -0.54 13.63 -35.79
C ARG A 73 0.72 12.99 -36.40
N LYS A 74 1.10 13.47 -37.57
CA LYS A 74 2.41 13.23 -38.19
C LYS A 74 2.95 14.56 -38.72
N ALA A 75 4.19 14.89 -38.36
CA ALA A 75 4.80 16.19 -38.70
C ALA A 75 3.91 17.40 -38.34
N GLY A 76 3.29 17.38 -37.16
CA GLY A 76 2.45 18.46 -36.64
C GLY A 76 1.03 18.53 -37.23
N LYS A 77 0.70 17.79 -38.29
CA LYS A 77 -0.64 17.77 -38.91
C LYS A 77 -1.45 16.56 -38.46
N PRO A 78 -2.78 16.67 -38.29
CA PRO A 78 -3.63 15.51 -38.02
C PRO A 78 -3.53 14.50 -39.18
N LEU A 79 -3.55 13.21 -38.86
CA LEU A 79 -3.61 12.14 -39.85
C LEU A 79 -5.02 12.09 -40.48
N PRO A 80 -5.18 12.33 -41.80
CA PRO A 80 -6.51 12.37 -42.44
C PRO A 80 -7.32 11.10 -42.23
N GLU A 81 -6.69 9.93 -42.34
CA GLU A 81 -7.32 8.64 -42.15
C GLU A 81 -7.86 8.44 -40.73
N ILE A 82 -7.13 8.91 -39.72
CA ILE A 82 -7.56 8.84 -38.31
C ILE A 82 -8.69 9.85 -38.06
N LEU A 83 -8.61 11.03 -38.67
CA LEU A 83 -9.64 12.04 -38.55
C LEU A 83 -10.96 11.58 -39.19
N ASP A 84 -10.93 11.00 -40.38
CA ASP A 84 -12.14 10.52 -41.06
C ASP A 84 -12.76 9.32 -40.35
N MET A 85 -11.92 8.40 -39.84
CA MET A 85 -12.36 7.33 -38.95
C MET A 85 -13.05 7.87 -37.70
N TYR A 86 -12.46 8.86 -37.03
CA TYR A 86 -13.09 9.51 -35.87
C TYR A 86 -14.43 10.17 -36.24
N LYS A 87 -14.50 10.90 -37.37
CA LYS A 87 -15.75 11.54 -37.80
C LYS A 87 -16.86 10.53 -38.06
N SER A 88 -16.52 9.31 -38.48
CA SER A 88 -17.49 8.26 -38.79
C SER A 88 -18.36 7.85 -37.59
N VAL A 89 -17.87 8.02 -36.35
CA VAL A 89 -18.66 7.69 -35.15
C VAL A 89 -19.73 8.73 -34.81
N ASN A 90 -19.67 9.92 -35.42
CA ASN A 90 -20.68 10.98 -35.31
C ASN A 90 -21.08 11.33 -33.85
N ALA A 91 -20.08 11.63 -33.01
CA ALA A 91 -20.29 12.00 -31.61
C ALA A 91 -20.88 13.41 -31.45
N ASP A 92 -21.74 13.56 -30.44
CA ASP A 92 -22.26 14.86 -29.97
C ASP A 92 -21.28 15.55 -29.01
N LEU A 93 -20.56 14.77 -28.20
CA LEU A 93 -19.62 15.20 -27.18
C LEU A 93 -18.41 14.24 -27.15
N ASN A 94 -17.20 14.77 -27.01
CA ASN A 94 -16.05 13.96 -26.60
C ASN A 94 -15.86 14.05 -25.08
N VAL A 95 -15.52 12.92 -24.46
CA VAL A 95 -15.10 12.86 -23.06
C VAL A 95 -13.70 12.26 -22.98
N LEU A 96 -12.77 13.01 -22.40
CA LEU A 96 -11.37 12.60 -22.19
C LEU A 96 -11.14 12.32 -20.70
N PRO A 97 -11.47 11.11 -20.21
CA PRO A 97 -11.36 10.77 -18.79
C PRO A 97 -9.89 10.56 -18.37
N TYR A 98 -9.06 10.06 -19.27
CA TYR A 98 -7.62 9.92 -19.04
C TYR A 98 -6.90 9.76 -20.39
N CYS A 99 -6.39 10.85 -20.94
CA CYS A 99 -5.71 10.85 -22.24
C CYS A 99 -4.25 11.28 -22.10
N SER A 100 -3.31 10.45 -22.55
CA SER A 100 -1.87 10.72 -22.54
C SER A 100 -1.34 11.38 -23.81
N GLN A 101 -2.18 11.51 -24.84
CA GLN A 101 -1.82 12.06 -26.14
C GLN A 101 -2.47 13.43 -26.35
N PHE A 102 -1.75 14.34 -27.02
CA PHE A 102 -2.31 15.62 -27.43
C PHE A 102 -3.25 15.43 -28.62
N ILE A 103 -4.55 15.64 -28.40
CA ILE A 103 -5.59 15.43 -29.41
C ILE A 103 -5.68 16.62 -30.36
N PRO A 104 -5.81 16.42 -31.68
CA PRO A 104 -5.90 17.53 -32.63
C PRO A 104 -7.14 18.40 -32.41
N MET A 105 -7.03 19.71 -32.65
CA MET A 105 -8.16 20.64 -32.51
C MET A 105 -9.30 20.32 -33.47
N GLU A 106 -9.00 19.69 -34.60
CA GLU A 106 -9.97 19.17 -35.56
C GLU A 106 -10.84 18.06 -34.97
N VAL A 107 -10.35 17.30 -33.98
CA VAL A 107 -11.09 16.28 -33.23
C VAL A 107 -11.77 16.92 -32.02
N ILE A 108 -11.05 17.76 -31.27
CA ILE A 108 -11.56 18.47 -30.08
C ILE A 108 -12.80 19.31 -30.41
N ASN A 109 -12.78 20.01 -31.56
CA ASN A 109 -13.83 20.93 -31.96
C ASN A 109 -14.93 20.30 -32.82
N TYR A 110 -14.78 19.06 -33.27
CA TYR A 110 -15.70 18.43 -34.21
C TYR A 110 -17.11 18.20 -33.64
N PRO A 111 -17.29 17.63 -32.42
CA PRO A 111 -18.61 17.42 -31.87
C PRO A 111 -19.33 18.76 -31.66
N ARG A 112 -20.64 18.76 -31.82
CA ARG A 112 -21.45 19.97 -31.63
C ARG A 112 -21.35 20.52 -30.20
N LEU A 113 -21.21 19.64 -29.21
CA LEU A 113 -21.02 19.98 -27.79
C LEU A 113 -19.54 20.02 -27.40
N LYS A 114 -18.60 19.97 -28.36
CA LYS A 114 -17.15 20.06 -28.12
C LYS A 114 -16.62 18.90 -27.26
N THR A 115 -15.60 19.18 -26.46
CA THR A 115 -14.85 18.19 -25.70
C THR A 115 -14.67 18.65 -24.26
N ILE A 116 -14.88 17.73 -23.32
CA ILE A 116 -14.53 17.92 -21.90
C ILE A 116 -13.43 16.94 -21.48
N CYS A 117 -12.57 17.41 -20.58
CA CYS A 117 -11.41 16.67 -20.07
C CYS A 117 -11.49 16.55 -18.55
N TYR A 118 -11.06 15.41 -18.02
CA TYR A 118 -10.76 15.22 -16.60
C TYR A 118 -9.29 15.54 -16.33
N HIS A 119 -9.01 16.30 -15.27
CA HIS A 119 -7.66 16.59 -14.81
C HIS A 119 -7.55 16.43 -13.29
N PRO A 120 -6.60 15.66 -12.75
CA PRO A 120 -6.51 15.36 -11.32
C PRO A 120 -5.75 16.44 -10.53
N SER A 121 -6.08 17.71 -10.74
CA SER A 121 -5.66 18.82 -9.87
C SER A 121 -6.70 19.93 -9.82
N MET A 122 -6.49 20.89 -8.93
CA MET A 122 -7.25 22.14 -8.84
C MET A 122 -6.72 23.17 -9.84
N LEU A 123 -7.11 23.04 -11.12
CA LEU A 123 -6.74 24.01 -12.16
C LEU A 123 -7.12 25.44 -11.72
N PRO A 124 -6.25 26.44 -11.96
CA PRO A 124 -5.11 26.43 -12.88
C PRO A 124 -3.79 25.87 -12.30
N ARG A 125 -3.79 25.37 -11.07
CA ARG A 125 -2.59 24.82 -10.43
C ARG A 125 -2.31 23.40 -10.95
N HIS A 126 -1.03 23.10 -11.17
CA HIS A 126 -0.54 21.80 -11.66
C HIS A 126 -1.10 21.39 -13.02
N ARG A 127 -1.02 22.28 -14.03
CA ARG A 127 -1.24 21.88 -15.43
C ARG A 127 -0.16 20.86 -15.84
N GLY A 128 -0.52 19.92 -16.73
CA GLY A 128 0.39 18.87 -17.22
C GLY A 128 0.21 17.50 -16.55
N ALA A 129 0.97 16.52 -17.05
CA ALA A 129 0.65 15.10 -16.87
C ALA A 129 0.82 14.54 -15.44
N SER A 130 1.76 15.06 -14.64
CA SER A 130 2.10 14.50 -13.32
C SER A 130 1.47 15.30 -12.16
N SER A 131 0.26 15.81 -12.35
CA SER A 131 -0.34 16.81 -11.46
C SER A 131 -0.63 16.31 -10.03
N ILE A 132 -0.96 15.02 -9.87
CA ILE A 132 -1.09 14.39 -8.54
C ILE A 132 0.25 14.40 -7.80
N ASN A 133 1.32 13.99 -8.49
CA ASN A 133 2.67 13.98 -7.91
C ASN A 133 3.05 15.38 -7.43
N TRP A 134 2.88 16.40 -8.29
CA TRP A 134 3.24 17.77 -7.96
C TRP A 134 2.41 18.38 -6.83
N THR A 135 1.12 18.02 -6.72
CA THR A 135 0.28 18.37 -5.56
C THR A 135 0.95 17.92 -4.25
N LEU A 136 1.49 16.70 -4.22
CA LEU A 136 2.14 16.14 -3.03
C LEU A 136 3.56 16.68 -2.84
N ILE A 137 4.36 16.77 -3.90
CA ILE A 137 5.74 17.29 -3.89
C ILE A 137 5.75 18.74 -3.37
N CYS A 138 4.81 19.58 -3.82
CA CYS A 138 4.68 20.96 -3.36
C CYS A 138 4.11 21.10 -1.94
N GLY A 139 3.69 19.99 -1.31
CA GLY A 139 3.16 20.01 0.06
C GLY A 139 1.81 20.67 0.20
N ASP A 140 1.00 20.66 -0.87
CA ASP A 140 -0.33 21.28 -0.89
C ASP A 140 -1.22 20.70 0.22
N LYS A 141 -2.04 21.55 0.83
CA LYS A 141 -2.99 21.15 1.88
C LYS A 141 -4.33 20.68 1.31
N LYS A 142 -4.61 21.04 0.06
CA LYS A 142 -5.81 20.67 -0.67
C LYS A 142 -5.39 20.02 -1.97
N ALA A 143 -6.00 18.89 -2.29
CA ALA A 143 -5.97 18.30 -3.61
C ALA A 143 -7.35 18.43 -4.24
N GLY A 144 -7.45 18.11 -5.52
CA GLY A 144 -8.75 18.06 -6.17
C GLY A 144 -8.66 17.59 -7.59
N LEU A 145 -9.80 17.66 -8.26
CA LEU A 145 -9.95 17.33 -9.66
C LEU A 145 -10.76 18.42 -10.36
N THR A 146 -10.53 18.57 -11.66
CA THR A 146 -11.20 19.54 -12.51
C THR A 146 -11.76 18.85 -13.75
N ILE A 147 -13.03 19.11 -14.07
CA ILE A 147 -13.58 18.89 -15.40
C ILE A 147 -13.58 20.22 -16.14
N PHE A 148 -12.98 20.27 -17.31
CA PHE A 148 -12.84 21.51 -18.08
C PHE A 148 -13.08 21.28 -19.58
N TRP A 149 -13.38 22.35 -20.30
CA TRP A 149 -13.56 22.36 -21.73
C TRP A 149 -12.20 22.44 -22.42
N ALA A 150 -11.90 21.53 -23.33
CA ALA A 150 -10.63 21.55 -24.04
C ALA A 150 -10.53 22.76 -25.00
N ASP A 151 -9.37 23.41 -25.01
CA ASP A 151 -8.96 24.47 -25.93
C ASP A 151 -7.62 24.12 -26.59
N ASP A 152 -6.96 25.09 -27.24
CA ASP A 152 -5.69 24.89 -27.94
C ASP A 152 -4.45 24.96 -27.02
N GLY A 153 -4.65 25.27 -25.74
CA GLY A 153 -3.60 25.22 -24.72
C GLY A 153 -3.58 23.91 -23.95
N LEU A 154 -2.54 23.73 -23.12
CA LEU A 154 -2.38 22.55 -22.27
C LEU A 154 -3.04 22.79 -20.92
N ASP A 155 -4.20 22.17 -20.71
CA ASP A 155 -5.01 22.27 -19.49
C ASP A 155 -5.41 23.72 -19.13
N THR A 156 -5.58 24.59 -20.13
CA THR A 156 -5.92 26.01 -19.97
C THR A 156 -7.41 26.32 -20.08
N GLY A 157 -8.17 25.42 -20.68
CA GLY A 157 -9.53 25.71 -21.05
C GLY A 157 -10.52 25.91 -19.90
N PRO A 158 -11.70 26.50 -20.18
CA PRO A 158 -12.65 26.91 -19.15
C PRO A 158 -13.10 25.77 -18.23
N ILE A 159 -13.17 26.04 -16.93
CA ILE A 159 -13.61 25.10 -15.89
C ILE A 159 -15.12 24.90 -15.97
N LEU A 160 -15.53 23.62 -16.02
CA LEU A 160 -16.91 23.17 -15.87
C LEU A 160 -17.20 22.85 -14.41
N LEU A 161 -16.42 21.96 -13.79
CA LEU A 161 -16.65 21.46 -12.44
C LEU A 161 -15.31 21.25 -11.71
N GLN A 162 -15.30 21.47 -10.39
CA GLN A 162 -14.17 21.14 -9.52
C GLN A 162 -14.67 20.49 -8.24
N GLU A 163 -13.87 19.57 -7.70
CA GLU A 163 -14.09 18.93 -6.41
C GLU A 163 -12.76 18.89 -5.67
N GLU A 164 -12.77 19.15 -4.35
CA GLU A 164 -11.57 19.22 -3.53
C GLU A 164 -11.62 18.27 -2.32
N CYS A 165 -10.45 17.91 -1.81
CA CYS A 165 -10.28 17.23 -0.53
C CYS A 165 -9.05 17.74 0.22
N ASP A 166 -8.98 17.46 1.51
CA ASP A 166 -7.75 17.65 2.28
C ASP A 166 -6.70 16.62 1.87
N VAL A 167 -5.44 17.06 1.85
CA VAL A 167 -4.26 16.19 1.73
C VAL A 167 -3.83 15.78 3.14
N LEU A 168 -3.79 14.49 3.42
CA LEU A 168 -3.31 13.95 4.69
C LEU A 168 -1.78 13.96 4.75
N GLU A 169 -1.24 13.90 5.97
CA GLU A 169 0.21 14.02 6.23
C GLU A 169 1.03 12.98 5.45
N ASP A 170 0.55 11.74 5.36
CA ASP A 170 1.25 10.63 4.72
C ASP A 170 0.53 10.15 3.44
N ASP A 171 -0.29 11.01 2.83
CA ASP A 171 -0.84 10.68 1.50
C ASP A 171 0.29 10.50 0.49
N THR A 172 0.25 9.36 -0.19
CA THR A 172 0.98 9.05 -1.43
C THR A 172 0.11 9.30 -2.66
N VAL A 173 0.71 9.30 -3.86
CA VAL A 173 -0.03 9.44 -5.13
C VAL A 173 -1.16 8.42 -5.21
N ASP A 174 -0.86 7.18 -4.83
CA ASP A 174 -1.74 6.03 -4.92
C ASP A 174 -2.88 6.09 -3.89
N THR A 175 -2.58 6.47 -2.64
CA THR A 175 -3.62 6.65 -1.60
C THR A 175 -4.57 7.80 -1.91
N LEU A 176 -4.04 8.96 -2.35
CA LEU A 176 -4.86 10.10 -2.76
C LEU A 176 -5.73 9.77 -3.97
N TYR A 177 -5.15 9.05 -4.95
CA TYR A 177 -5.87 8.61 -6.13
C TYR A 177 -7.04 7.69 -5.78
N ARG A 178 -6.80 6.63 -5.01
CA ARG A 178 -7.85 5.67 -4.62
C ARG A 178 -8.89 6.26 -3.69
N ARG A 179 -8.47 7.06 -2.69
CA ARG A 179 -9.40 7.61 -1.69
C ARG A 179 -10.35 8.63 -2.31
N PHE A 180 -9.88 9.47 -3.22
CA PHE A 180 -10.63 10.63 -3.68
C PHE A 180 -10.68 10.76 -5.20
N LEU A 181 -9.54 10.92 -5.87
CA LEU A 181 -9.51 11.33 -7.28
C LEU A 181 -10.20 10.32 -8.21
N TYR A 182 -10.05 9.03 -7.96
CA TYR A 182 -10.72 7.97 -8.72
C TYR A 182 -12.24 7.96 -8.49
N PRO A 183 -12.77 7.65 -7.29
CA PRO A 183 -14.22 7.49 -7.10
C PRO A 183 -15.01 8.79 -7.32
N VAL A 184 -14.45 9.92 -6.89
CA VAL A 184 -15.09 11.24 -7.08
C VAL A 184 -14.94 11.69 -8.52
N GLY A 185 -13.80 11.41 -9.17
CA GLY A 185 -13.56 11.74 -10.57
C GLY A 185 -14.55 11.07 -11.52
N VAL A 186 -14.80 9.77 -11.37
CA VAL A 186 -15.81 9.04 -12.15
C VAL A 186 -17.19 9.70 -12.01
N SER A 187 -17.58 10.00 -10.78
CA SER A 187 -18.86 10.65 -10.48
C SER A 187 -18.94 12.09 -10.99
N ALA A 188 -17.83 12.83 -10.98
CA ALA A 188 -17.72 14.20 -11.47
C ALA A 188 -17.80 14.27 -12.99
N VAL A 189 -17.12 13.37 -13.72
CA VAL A 189 -17.23 13.28 -15.18
C VAL A 189 -18.68 12.98 -15.57
N ALA A 190 -19.34 12.02 -14.93
CA ALA A 190 -20.73 11.69 -15.21
C ALA A 190 -21.67 12.89 -14.97
N ARG A 191 -21.51 13.63 -13.85
CA ARG A 191 -22.29 14.85 -13.59
C ARG A 191 -22.02 15.94 -14.62
N ALA A 192 -20.76 16.11 -15.02
CA ALA A 192 -20.40 17.09 -16.03
C ALA A 192 -21.09 16.80 -17.37
N VAL A 193 -21.18 15.53 -17.77
CA VAL A 193 -21.92 15.15 -18.99
C VAL A 193 -23.42 15.45 -18.86
N ASP A 194 -24.06 15.17 -17.72
CA ASP A 194 -25.46 15.54 -17.50
C ASP A 194 -25.67 17.05 -17.67
N MET A 195 -24.78 17.87 -17.09
CA MET A 195 -24.84 19.33 -17.22
C MET A 195 -24.64 19.80 -18.67
N VAL A 196 -23.87 19.04 -19.47
CA VAL A 196 -23.72 19.34 -20.90
C VAL A 196 -24.98 18.95 -21.67
N ALA A 197 -25.63 17.85 -21.30
CA ALA A 197 -26.86 17.37 -21.92
C ALA A 197 -28.06 18.29 -21.65
N ASP A 198 -28.20 18.80 -20.42
CA ASP A 198 -29.27 19.71 -20.02
C ASP A 198 -29.02 21.19 -20.39
N GLY A 199 -27.80 21.52 -20.84
CA GLY A 199 -27.40 22.86 -21.24
C GLY A 199 -27.02 23.79 -20.08
N SER A 200 -26.85 23.26 -18.86
CA SER A 200 -26.46 24.02 -17.66
C SER A 200 -24.94 24.10 -17.43
N ALA A 201 -24.14 23.38 -18.21
CA ALA A 201 -22.69 23.30 -18.02
C ALA A 201 -21.98 24.66 -18.12
N PRO A 202 -21.34 25.14 -17.04
CA PRO A 202 -20.68 26.44 -17.05
C PRO A 202 -19.36 26.40 -17.84
N LYS A 203 -18.94 27.58 -18.31
CA LYS A 203 -17.66 27.81 -18.97
C LYS A 203 -16.92 28.92 -18.23
N ARG A 204 -16.30 28.59 -17.10
CA ARG A 204 -15.58 29.58 -16.26
C ARG A 204 -14.13 29.69 -16.72
N PRO A 205 -13.67 30.82 -17.31
CA PRO A 205 -12.26 30.97 -17.67
C PRO A 205 -11.36 30.73 -16.47
N GLN A 206 -10.22 30.07 -16.68
CA GLN A 206 -9.22 29.92 -15.64
C GLN A 206 -8.58 31.27 -15.32
N SER A 207 -8.24 31.48 -14.05
CA SER A 207 -7.45 32.63 -13.62
C SER A 207 -5.97 32.39 -13.90
N GLU A 208 -5.23 33.42 -14.29
CA GLU A 208 -3.76 33.34 -14.38
C GLU A 208 -3.11 33.38 -12.98
N LYS A 209 -3.80 33.94 -11.98
CA LYS A 209 -3.33 33.93 -10.59
C LYS A 209 -3.32 32.50 -10.06
N GLY A 210 -2.14 32.01 -9.68
CA GLY A 210 -1.93 30.67 -9.14
C GLY A 210 -1.75 29.58 -10.20
N ALA A 211 -1.71 29.95 -11.48
CA ALA A 211 -1.43 29.01 -12.55
C ALA A 211 0.00 28.48 -12.46
N THR A 212 0.17 27.16 -12.53
CA THR A 212 1.48 26.51 -12.62
C THR A 212 1.45 25.45 -13.70
N TYR A 213 2.61 25.21 -14.30
CA TYR A 213 2.86 24.09 -15.20
C TYR A 213 4.06 23.33 -14.67
N ASP A 214 3.88 22.03 -14.47
CA ASP A 214 4.90 21.19 -13.86
C ASP A 214 5.33 20.10 -14.84
N PRO A 215 6.64 19.77 -14.90
CA PRO A 215 7.15 18.83 -15.88
C PRO A 215 6.67 17.41 -15.63
N MET A 216 6.53 16.64 -16.70
CA MET A 216 6.25 15.21 -16.60
C MET A 216 7.42 14.47 -15.93
N LEU A 217 7.14 13.64 -14.93
CA LEU A 217 8.13 12.93 -14.12
C LEU A 217 8.66 11.65 -14.80
N ASN A 218 9.00 11.74 -16.09
CA ASN A 218 9.46 10.60 -16.91
C ASN A 218 10.98 10.53 -17.09
N LYS A 219 11.73 11.50 -16.55
CA LYS A 219 13.20 11.53 -16.64
C LYS A 219 13.83 11.31 -15.27
N LYS A 220 14.90 10.51 -15.22
CA LYS A 220 15.57 10.11 -13.97
C LYS A 220 16.05 11.30 -13.14
N GLU A 221 16.51 12.38 -13.77
CA GLU A 221 16.98 13.57 -13.06
C GLU A 221 15.88 14.26 -12.25
N LEU A 222 14.61 14.16 -12.67
CA LEU A 222 13.46 14.70 -11.94
C LEU A 222 13.00 13.79 -10.78
N GLN A 223 13.53 12.57 -10.71
CA GLN A 223 13.22 11.59 -9.69
C GLN A 223 14.25 11.62 -8.55
N LYS A 224 15.41 12.27 -8.75
CA LYS A 224 16.49 12.33 -7.76
C LYS A 224 16.11 13.21 -6.58
N ILE A 225 16.39 12.72 -5.38
CA ILE A 225 16.21 13.46 -4.13
C ILE A 225 17.23 14.62 -4.08
N ASP A 226 16.73 15.81 -3.73
CA ASP A 226 17.54 16.97 -3.40
C ASP A 226 17.76 17.04 -1.88
N TRP A 227 18.96 16.65 -1.42
CA TRP A 227 19.32 16.61 0.00
C TRP A 227 19.50 17.97 0.66
N SER A 228 19.46 19.07 -0.10
CA SER A 228 19.47 20.43 0.46
C SER A 228 18.13 20.83 1.10
N LYS A 229 17.09 20.00 0.93
CA LYS A 229 15.71 20.23 1.36
C LYS A 229 15.47 19.86 2.83
N SER A 230 14.48 20.53 3.43
CA SER A 230 14.03 20.23 4.79
C SER A 230 13.40 18.83 4.89
N ALA A 231 13.29 18.28 6.10
CA ALA A 231 12.65 16.97 6.28
C ALA A 231 11.21 16.92 5.72
N VAL A 232 10.45 18.01 5.82
CA VAL A 232 9.09 18.09 5.26
C VAL A 232 9.11 18.05 3.74
N GLU A 233 10.03 18.76 3.10
CA GLU A 233 10.18 18.74 1.64
C GLU A 233 10.68 17.38 1.13
N LEU A 234 11.60 16.72 1.85
CA LEU A 234 12.04 15.36 1.54
C LEU A 234 10.88 14.36 1.64
N HIS A 235 10.11 14.42 2.72
CA HIS A 235 8.90 13.59 2.90
C HIS A 235 7.89 13.81 1.78
N ASN A 236 7.59 15.07 1.46
CA ASN A 236 6.68 15.43 0.37
C ASN A 236 7.16 14.93 -0.99
N PHE A 237 8.46 15.03 -1.26
CA PHE A 237 9.05 14.50 -2.48
C PHE A 237 8.92 12.97 -2.56
N ILE A 238 9.26 12.26 -1.48
CA ILE A 238 9.18 10.79 -1.45
C ILE A 238 7.73 10.31 -1.63
N ARG A 239 6.78 10.82 -0.83
CA ARG A 239 5.36 10.43 -0.96
C ARG A 239 4.74 10.87 -2.28
N GLY A 240 5.22 11.97 -2.87
CA GLY A 240 4.79 12.46 -4.18
C GLY A 240 5.36 11.66 -5.36
N MET A 241 6.39 10.85 -5.12
CA MET A 241 6.89 9.86 -6.07
C MET A 241 6.38 8.44 -5.78
N ASP A 242 5.67 8.23 -4.67
CA ASP A 242 5.19 6.92 -4.23
C ASP A 242 3.80 6.59 -4.82
N SER A 243 3.63 5.52 -5.61
CA SER A 243 4.61 4.46 -5.93
C SER A 243 5.28 4.61 -7.30
N VAL A 244 4.80 5.54 -8.14
CA VAL A 244 5.33 5.79 -9.48
C VAL A 244 5.65 7.29 -9.62
N PRO A 245 6.87 7.65 -10.06
CA PRO A 245 7.95 6.77 -10.55
C PRO A 245 8.89 6.18 -9.48
N GLY A 246 8.80 6.62 -8.23
CA GLY A 246 9.73 6.31 -7.14
C GLY A 246 10.81 7.40 -6.94
N ALA A 247 11.05 7.79 -5.69
CA ALA A 247 12.05 8.80 -5.35
C ALA A 247 13.45 8.17 -5.30
N LEU A 248 14.34 8.63 -6.17
CA LEU A 248 15.65 8.04 -6.43
C LEU A 248 16.76 8.68 -5.57
N CYS A 249 17.58 7.84 -4.96
CA CYS A 249 18.88 8.22 -4.43
C CYS A 249 19.93 7.14 -4.75
N GLU A 250 21.19 7.43 -4.41
CA GLU A 250 22.28 6.47 -4.51
C GLU A 250 22.80 6.15 -3.11
N MET A 251 22.86 4.88 -2.70
CA MET A 251 23.35 4.48 -1.38
C MET A 251 24.15 3.17 -1.40
N LEU A 252 25.02 2.97 -0.40
CA LEU A 252 25.70 1.71 -0.18
C LEU A 252 24.76 0.72 0.51
N ILE A 253 24.48 -0.42 -0.13
CA ILE A 253 23.64 -1.46 0.47
C ILE A 253 24.52 -2.37 1.36
N PRO A 254 24.26 -2.47 2.67
CA PRO A 254 25.07 -3.33 3.54
C PRO A 254 24.93 -4.81 3.13
N GLY A 255 26.05 -5.53 3.08
CA GLY A 255 26.07 -6.97 2.77
C GLY A 255 26.10 -7.34 1.28
N GLN A 256 26.07 -6.36 0.36
CA GLN A 256 26.28 -6.61 -1.08
C GLN A 256 27.79 -6.67 -1.41
N THR A 257 28.16 -7.60 -2.28
CA THR A 257 29.55 -7.82 -2.74
C THR A 257 30.01 -6.85 -3.83
N GLU A 258 29.08 -6.16 -4.50
CA GLU A 258 29.42 -5.11 -5.45
C GLU A 258 29.89 -3.86 -4.70
N ALA A 259 31.17 -3.53 -4.88
CA ALA A 259 31.79 -2.36 -4.25
C ALA A 259 31.31 -1.07 -4.91
N GLY A 260 30.19 -0.50 -4.46
CA GLY A 260 29.75 0.82 -4.94
C GLY A 260 28.37 1.26 -4.49
N PHE A 261 28.06 2.54 -4.74
CA PHE A 261 26.73 3.10 -4.59
C PHE A 261 25.77 2.50 -5.63
N GLN A 262 24.58 2.10 -5.18
CA GLN A 262 23.53 1.58 -6.05
C GLN A 262 22.36 2.56 -6.14
N GLU A 263 21.65 2.56 -7.27
CA GLU A 263 20.38 3.29 -7.43
C GLU A 263 19.30 2.65 -6.55
N VAL A 264 18.70 3.44 -5.67
CA VAL A 264 17.67 3.01 -4.72
C VAL A 264 16.48 3.95 -4.79
N LEU A 265 15.28 3.38 -4.95
CA LEU A 265 14.02 4.11 -4.87
C LEU A 265 13.42 4.00 -3.47
N LEU A 266 12.88 5.08 -2.93
CA LEU A 266 12.35 5.17 -1.56
C LEU A 266 10.82 5.24 -1.55
N PHE A 267 10.18 4.54 -0.59
CA PHE A 267 8.72 4.45 -0.47
C PHE A 267 8.25 4.42 0.98
N GLY A 268 6.99 4.79 1.20
CA GLY A 268 6.34 4.78 2.51
C GLY A 268 7.01 5.74 3.48
N SER A 269 7.20 7.00 3.07
CA SER A 269 7.78 8.02 3.94
C SER A 269 6.81 8.49 5.02
N SER A 270 7.34 8.88 6.17
CA SER A 270 6.60 9.54 7.25
C SER A 270 7.52 10.48 8.02
N LEU A 271 6.99 11.61 8.50
CA LEU A 271 7.76 12.53 9.34
C LEU A 271 8.07 11.90 10.70
N TRP A 272 9.35 11.94 11.10
CA TRP A 272 9.80 11.38 12.36
C TRP A 272 9.83 12.46 13.45
N LYS A 273 8.96 12.30 14.45
CA LYS A 273 8.70 13.32 15.50
C LYS A 273 9.29 12.96 16.86
N THR A 274 9.90 11.78 16.99
CA THR A 274 10.49 11.29 18.24
C THR A 274 12.01 11.49 18.25
N ALA A 275 12.67 11.08 19.34
CA ALA A 275 14.12 11.10 19.42
C ALA A 275 14.76 10.26 18.32
N LYS A 276 15.97 10.64 17.89
CA LYS A 276 16.74 9.91 16.89
C LYS A 276 16.97 8.46 17.38
N PRO A 277 16.48 7.43 16.67
CA PRO A 277 16.71 6.05 17.04
C PRO A 277 18.19 5.68 16.93
N GLY A 278 18.61 4.71 17.74
CA GLY A 278 19.84 3.96 17.47
C GLY A 278 19.65 3.08 16.23
N GLY A 279 20.75 2.71 15.57
CA GLY A 279 20.67 1.87 14.39
C GLY A 279 21.98 1.82 13.63
N LYS A 280 21.98 1.10 12.51
CA LYS A 280 23.16 0.93 11.67
C LYS A 280 23.28 2.09 10.68
N PRO A 281 24.41 2.82 10.64
CA PRO A 281 24.59 3.87 9.66
C PRO A 281 24.68 3.31 8.24
N VAL A 282 24.08 4.01 7.29
CA VAL A 282 24.18 3.71 5.85
C VAL A 282 24.65 4.95 5.10
N GLU A 283 25.62 4.77 4.22
CA GLU A 283 26.14 5.86 3.41
C GLU A 283 25.24 6.12 2.21
N ILE A 284 24.84 7.38 2.06
CA ILE A 284 23.98 7.85 0.98
C ILE A 284 24.74 8.98 0.27
N ARG A 285 24.82 8.89 -1.06
CA ARG A 285 25.57 9.85 -1.87
C ARG A 285 24.99 11.25 -1.70
N ASP A 286 25.87 12.22 -1.47
CA ASP A 286 25.54 13.64 -1.32
C ASP A 286 24.55 13.97 -0.19
N ALA A 287 24.43 13.08 0.80
CA ALA A 287 23.51 13.21 1.92
C ALA A 287 24.19 12.95 3.28
N PRO A 288 23.60 13.40 4.40
CA PRO A 288 23.96 12.88 5.72
C PRO A 288 23.79 11.35 5.80
N LEU A 289 24.55 10.70 6.68
CA LEU A 289 24.38 9.27 6.95
C LEU A 289 22.93 8.94 7.31
N GLY A 290 22.35 7.99 6.59
CA GLY A 290 21.08 7.38 6.96
C GLY A 290 21.27 6.43 8.14
N ILE A 291 20.17 6.07 8.82
CA ILE A 291 20.20 5.09 9.91
C ILE A 291 19.13 4.03 9.64
N ILE A 292 19.56 2.78 9.50
CA ILE A 292 18.68 1.61 9.48
C ILE A 292 18.32 1.28 10.92
N HIS A 293 17.02 1.23 11.22
CA HIS A 293 16.46 0.97 12.56
C HIS A 293 15.20 0.11 12.44
N ASP A 294 14.65 -0.34 13.58
CA ASP A 294 13.55 -1.31 13.60
C ASP A 294 12.28 -0.85 12.83
N ASP A 295 12.05 0.48 12.69
CA ASP A 295 10.88 1.02 11.96
C ASP A 295 11.20 1.45 10.51
N GLY A 296 12.45 1.32 10.02
CA GLY A 296 12.80 1.62 8.63
C GLY A 296 14.19 2.22 8.41
N LEU A 297 14.29 3.14 7.45
CA LEU A 297 15.47 3.94 7.17
C LEU A 297 15.19 5.40 7.52
N LEU A 298 15.92 5.92 8.50
CA LEU A 298 15.87 7.31 8.90
C LEU A 298 16.80 8.17 8.03
N LEU A 299 16.23 9.20 7.44
CA LEU A 299 16.91 10.23 6.65
C LEU A 299 16.91 11.56 7.41
N THR A 300 17.92 12.39 7.17
CA THR A 300 18.06 13.70 7.81
C THR A 300 17.87 14.80 6.78
N GLY A 301 16.91 15.71 7.02
CA GLY A 301 16.73 16.92 6.23
C GLY A 301 17.75 18.00 6.58
N SER A 302 17.87 19.02 5.73
CA SER A 302 18.81 20.13 5.93
C SER A 302 18.51 20.98 7.17
N ASP A 303 17.29 20.88 7.72
CA ASP A 303 16.86 21.51 8.97
C ASP A 303 17.17 20.67 10.21
N GLY A 304 17.90 19.55 10.06
CA GLY A 304 18.27 18.63 11.14
C GLY A 304 17.13 17.76 11.64
N LYS A 305 15.94 17.84 11.04
CA LYS A 305 14.80 16.98 11.33
C LYS A 305 14.84 15.71 10.49
N TYR A 306 13.95 14.77 10.80
CA TYR A 306 14.05 13.41 10.28
C TYR A 306 12.82 12.96 9.49
N VAL A 307 13.06 12.12 8.49
CA VAL A 307 12.05 11.41 7.70
C VAL A 307 12.34 9.93 7.81
N ASN A 308 11.34 9.11 8.14
CA ASN A 308 11.47 7.67 8.07
C ASN A 308 10.95 7.15 6.73
N VAL A 309 11.62 6.17 6.15
CA VAL A 309 11.24 5.46 4.92
C VAL A 309 11.06 3.98 5.27
N LYS A 310 9.89 3.41 4.97
CA LYS A 310 9.59 2.01 5.32
C LYS A 310 10.12 1.00 4.31
N LYS A 311 10.19 1.37 3.04
CA LYS A 311 10.54 0.44 1.95
C LYS A 311 11.52 1.08 0.98
N VAL A 312 12.41 0.25 0.45
CA VAL A 312 13.38 0.64 -0.58
C VAL A 312 13.31 -0.33 -1.74
N LYS A 313 13.55 0.13 -2.97
CA LYS A 313 13.67 -0.73 -4.15
C LYS A 313 15.03 -0.53 -4.80
N PHE A 314 15.79 -1.62 -4.97
CA PHE A 314 17.09 -1.63 -5.67
C PHE A 314 17.21 -2.93 -6.44
N ASN A 315 17.92 -2.90 -7.58
CA ASN A 315 18.02 -4.06 -8.49
C ASN A 315 16.67 -4.70 -8.86
N GLY A 316 15.63 -3.87 -9.02
CA GLY A 316 14.27 -4.33 -9.34
C GLY A 316 13.47 -4.91 -8.16
N ARG A 317 14.09 -5.13 -6.99
CA ARG A 317 13.44 -5.78 -5.83
C ARG A 317 13.11 -4.78 -4.73
N MET A 318 11.89 -4.87 -4.18
CA MET A 318 11.48 -4.11 -3.01
C MET A 318 11.93 -4.83 -1.73
N LYS A 319 12.47 -4.09 -0.76
CA LYS A 319 12.88 -4.60 0.56
C LYS A 319 12.34 -3.69 1.67
N ASN A 320 12.05 -4.26 2.83
CA ASN A 320 11.75 -3.49 4.04
C ASN A 320 13.05 -2.81 4.49
N ALA A 321 12.99 -1.49 4.64
CA ALA A 321 14.14 -0.68 5.00
C ALA A 321 14.74 -1.06 6.37
N ALA A 322 13.94 -1.55 7.31
CA ALA A 322 14.38 -1.99 8.64
C ALA A 322 15.28 -3.24 8.60
N THR A 323 15.15 -4.04 7.54
CA THR A 323 15.91 -5.29 7.33
C THR A 323 17.02 -5.13 6.31
N LEU A 324 17.30 -3.89 5.86
CA LEU A 324 18.17 -3.63 4.72
C LEU A 324 19.57 -4.23 4.91
N ASP A 325 20.06 -4.25 6.15
CA ASP A 325 21.37 -4.75 6.54
C ASP A 325 21.45 -6.25 6.84
N GLN A 326 20.32 -6.94 6.84
CA GLN A 326 20.27 -8.40 6.98
C GLN A 326 20.62 -9.06 5.64
N ILE A 327 21.55 -10.01 5.69
CA ILE A 327 21.88 -10.88 4.57
C ILE A 327 20.71 -11.84 4.37
N THR A 328 19.86 -11.58 3.38
CA THR A 328 18.88 -12.56 2.92
C THR A 328 19.63 -13.72 2.26
N GLN A 329 19.83 -14.81 2.98
CA GLN A 329 20.09 -16.10 2.34
C GLN A 329 18.83 -16.48 1.56
N GLN A 330 18.97 -16.78 0.27
CA GLN A 330 17.91 -17.44 -0.48
C GLN A 330 17.67 -18.78 0.19
N VAL A 331 16.58 -18.86 0.96
CA VAL A 331 16.14 -20.13 1.54
C VAL A 331 15.66 -20.98 0.38
N GLN A 332 16.47 -21.94 -0.03
CA GLN A 332 16.05 -22.95 -1.00
C GLN A 332 15.07 -23.87 -0.29
N ILE A 333 13.77 -23.65 -0.52
CA ILE A 333 12.72 -24.42 0.12
C ILE A 333 12.41 -25.65 -0.74
N GLU A 334 12.46 -26.84 -0.16
CA GLU A 334 11.88 -28.02 -0.80
C GLU A 334 10.35 -27.98 -0.67
N TYR A 335 9.68 -28.03 -1.82
CA TYR A 335 8.22 -28.07 -1.91
C TYR A 335 7.70 -29.50 -1.82
N THR A 336 6.69 -29.69 -0.98
CA THR A 336 5.87 -30.91 -0.95
C THR A 336 5.10 -31.08 -2.27
N PRO A 337 4.63 -32.29 -2.61
CA PRO A 337 3.81 -32.52 -3.80
C PRO A 337 2.56 -31.61 -3.86
N GLU A 338 1.92 -31.38 -2.72
CA GLU A 338 0.75 -30.51 -2.59
C GLU A 338 1.11 -29.04 -2.88
N GLU A 339 2.25 -28.57 -2.39
CA GLU A 339 2.75 -27.21 -2.65
C GLU A 339 3.18 -27.02 -4.10
N LYS A 340 3.71 -28.06 -4.76
CA LYS A 340 3.98 -27.99 -6.20
C LYS A 340 2.68 -27.80 -7.00
N SER A 341 1.59 -28.45 -6.58
CA SER A 341 0.28 -28.22 -7.19
C SER A 341 -0.24 -26.81 -6.92
N MET A 342 -0.02 -26.26 -5.72
CA MET A 342 -0.33 -24.87 -5.39
C MET A 342 0.42 -23.90 -6.32
N ILE A 343 1.72 -24.12 -6.53
CA ILE A 343 2.57 -23.29 -7.40
C ILE A 343 2.05 -23.27 -8.84
N GLU A 344 1.64 -24.42 -9.39
CA GLU A 344 1.06 -24.48 -10.74
C GLU A 344 -0.27 -23.70 -10.82
N SER A 345 -1.13 -23.81 -9.81
CA SER A 345 -2.35 -22.98 -9.74
C SER A 345 -2.04 -21.48 -9.62
N VAL A 346 -0.97 -21.08 -8.91
CA VAL A 346 -0.51 -19.68 -8.90
C VAL A 346 0.00 -19.26 -10.28
N ARG A 347 0.65 -20.16 -11.04
CA ARG A 347 1.09 -19.92 -12.42
C ARG A 347 -0.09 -19.62 -13.33
N ASP A 348 -1.16 -20.40 -13.24
CA ASP A 348 -2.38 -20.20 -14.02
C ASP A 348 -3.00 -18.82 -13.76
N ILE A 349 -3.01 -18.37 -12.48
CA ILE A 349 -3.49 -17.02 -12.12
C ILE A 349 -2.60 -15.95 -12.75
N TRP A 350 -1.27 -16.09 -12.68
CA TRP A 350 -0.34 -15.16 -13.31
C TRP A 350 -0.53 -15.09 -14.83
N GLU A 351 -0.67 -16.23 -15.50
CA GLU A 351 -0.91 -16.30 -16.94
C GLU A 351 -2.25 -15.64 -17.30
N ALA A 352 -3.30 -15.87 -16.51
CA ALA A 352 -4.62 -15.26 -16.71
C ALA A 352 -4.64 -13.74 -16.46
N ILE A 353 -3.73 -13.22 -15.62
CA ILE A 353 -3.61 -11.78 -15.34
C ILE A 353 -2.72 -11.10 -16.38
N LEU A 354 -1.55 -11.67 -16.66
CA LEU A 354 -0.51 -11.05 -17.49
C LEU A 354 -0.70 -11.35 -18.98
N SER A 355 -1.41 -12.42 -19.33
CA SER A 355 -1.58 -12.91 -20.71
C SER A 355 -0.25 -13.20 -21.41
N VAL A 356 0.74 -13.69 -20.67
CA VAL A 356 2.06 -14.11 -21.15
C VAL A 356 2.44 -15.44 -20.51
N ASP A 357 3.31 -16.18 -21.18
CA ASP A 357 3.84 -17.44 -20.66
C ASP A 357 4.71 -17.13 -19.42
N ILE A 358 4.51 -17.88 -18.33
CA ILE A 358 5.13 -17.58 -17.03
C ILE A 358 6.29 -18.54 -16.76
N GLU A 359 7.49 -17.99 -16.64
CA GLU A 359 8.72 -18.65 -16.17
C GLU A 359 9.07 -18.25 -14.72
N ASN A 360 10.03 -18.91 -14.08
CA ASN A 360 10.37 -18.67 -12.68
C ASN A 360 10.90 -17.24 -12.40
N ASP A 361 11.60 -16.65 -13.37
CA ASP A 361 12.17 -15.30 -13.30
C ASP A 361 11.23 -14.22 -13.87
N THR A 362 10.01 -14.59 -14.29
CA THR A 362 9.03 -13.64 -14.81
C THR A 362 8.69 -12.61 -13.74
N ASP A 363 8.94 -11.33 -14.04
CA ASP A 363 8.62 -10.20 -13.15
C ASP A 363 7.21 -9.68 -13.47
N PHE A 364 6.36 -9.66 -12.45
CA PHE A 364 4.95 -9.29 -12.52
C PHE A 364 4.76 -7.88 -13.11
N PHE A 365 5.57 -6.92 -12.67
CA PHE A 365 5.46 -5.52 -13.06
C PHE A 365 6.15 -5.22 -14.40
N ALA A 366 7.27 -5.89 -14.69
CA ALA A 366 7.94 -5.79 -15.98
C ALA A 366 7.04 -6.26 -17.13
N CYS A 367 6.16 -7.23 -16.86
CA CYS A 367 5.13 -7.68 -17.79
C CYS A 367 3.93 -6.72 -17.91
N GLY A 368 3.97 -5.56 -17.23
CA GLY A 368 2.99 -4.50 -17.35
C GLY A 368 1.83 -4.57 -16.34
N ALA A 369 1.95 -5.37 -15.28
CA ALA A 369 0.97 -5.37 -14.19
C ALA A 369 0.86 -4.01 -13.49
N ALA A 370 -0.38 -3.64 -13.15
CA ALA A 370 -0.73 -2.44 -12.41
C ALA A 370 -1.35 -2.81 -11.04
N SER A 371 -1.62 -1.81 -10.21
CA SER A 371 -2.15 -2.03 -8.84
C SER A 371 -3.43 -2.86 -8.78
N MET A 372 -4.31 -2.77 -9.80
CA MET A 372 -5.52 -3.60 -9.87
C MET A 372 -5.21 -5.08 -10.12
N ASP A 373 -4.15 -5.39 -10.86
CA ASP A 373 -3.70 -6.77 -11.08
C ASP A 373 -3.10 -7.35 -9.81
N VAL A 374 -2.40 -6.52 -9.01
CA VAL A 374 -1.91 -6.92 -7.69
C VAL A 374 -3.07 -7.32 -6.79
N VAL A 375 -4.12 -6.49 -6.72
CA VAL A 375 -5.32 -6.80 -5.93
C VAL A 375 -5.97 -8.08 -6.42
N ARG A 376 -6.14 -8.24 -7.74
CA ARG A 376 -6.70 -9.45 -8.34
C ARG A 376 -5.90 -10.71 -7.99
N LEU A 377 -4.57 -10.67 -8.17
CA LEU A 377 -3.66 -11.76 -7.83
C LEU A 377 -3.80 -12.14 -6.35
N VAL A 378 -3.77 -11.14 -5.47
CA VAL A 378 -3.84 -11.36 -4.03
C VAL A 378 -5.15 -12.00 -3.61
N GLU A 379 -6.27 -11.51 -4.13
CA GLU A 379 -7.60 -12.02 -3.79
C GLU A 379 -7.86 -13.41 -4.40
N GLU A 380 -7.43 -13.69 -5.63
CA GLU A 380 -7.56 -15.03 -6.22
C GLU A 380 -6.72 -16.08 -5.46
N VAL A 381 -5.47 -15.74 -5.09
CA VAL A 381 -4.59 -16.63 -4.28
C VAL A 381 -5.18 -16.85 -2.89
N LYS A 382 -5.70 -15.79 -2.24
CA LYS A 382 -6.39 -15.89 -0.96
C LYS A 382 -7.62 -16.78 -1.04
N ASP A 383 -8.41 -16.66 -2.11
CA ASP A 383 -9.64 -17.44 -2.23
C ASP A 383 -9.33 -18.93 -2.44
N LEU A 384 -8.34 -19.24 -3.27
CA LEU A 384 -7.91 -20.62 -3.55
C LEU A 384 -7.26 -21.30 -2.35
N PHE A 385 -6.37 -20.61 -1.62
CA PHE A 385 -5.50 -21.25 -0.62
C PHE A 385 -5.76 -20.82 0.82
N LYS A 386 -6.66 -19.86 1.05
CA LYS A 386 -7.00 -19.32 2.38
C LYS A 386 -5.78 -18.81 3.17
N THR A 387 -4.83 -18.20 2.46
CA THR A 387 -3.58 -17.63 3.00
C THR A 387 -3.74 -16.17 3.45
N GLU A 388 -2.89 -15.70 4.36
CA GLU A 388 -2.84 -14.28 4.78
C GLU A 388 -1.88 -13.48 3.87
N LEU A 389 -2.34 -13.15 2.66
CA LEU A 389 -1.57 -12.39 1.67
C LEU A 389 -1.99 -10.91 1.60
N GLU A 390 -1.05 -9.99 1.48
CA GLU A 390 -1.29 -8.56 1.30
C GLU A 390 -0.74 -8.06 -0.04
N ASN A 391 -1.25 -6.93 -0.54
CA ASN A 391 -0.72 -6.30 -1.77
C ASN A 391 0.78 -6.05 -1.68
N GLY A 392 1.30 -5.74 -0.49
CA GLY A 392 2.72 -5.55 -0.24
C GLY A 392 3.58 -6.75 -0.61
N ASP A 393 3.06 -7.98 -0.46
CA ASP A 393 3.81 -9.21 -0.73
C ASP A 393 4.21 -9.35 -2.19
N VAL A 394 3.35 -8.94 -3.11
CA VAL A 394 3.64 -8.97 -4.57
C VAL A 394 4.75 -7.98 -4.91
N PHE A 395 4.80 -6.81 -4.26
CA PHE A 395 5.87 -5.84 -4.50
C PHE A 395 7.22 -6.32 -3.94
N MET A 396 7.20 -7.03 -2.81
CA MET A 396 8.38 -7.55 -2.13
C MET A 396 8.95 -8.79 -2.84
N ALA A 397 8.10 -9.54 -3.53
CA ALA A 397 8.44 -10.72 -4.28
C ALA A 397 7.90 -10.59 -5.72
N PRO A 398 8.48 -9.70 -6.55
CA PRO A 398 7.93 -9.36 -7.85
C PRO A 398 8.16 -10.44 -8.91
N THR A 399 9.10 -11.37 -8.68
CA THR A 399 9.32 -12.51 -9.58
C THR A 399 8.44 -13.70 -9.19
N PHE A 400 8.07 -14.52 -10.16
CA PHE A 400 7.18 -15.66 -9.94
C PHE A 400 7.70 -16.62 -8.87
N GLU A 401 8.98 -16.97 -8.91
CA GLU A 401 9.61 -17.87 -7.94
C GLU A 401 9.60 -17.29 -6.52
N GLU A 402 9.97 -16.02 -6.36
CA GLU A 402 9.95 -15.35 -5.05
C GLU A 402 8.52 -15.27 -4.51
N PHE A 403 7.54 -14.96 -5.37
CA PHE A 403 6.14 -14.85 -4.98
C PHE A 403 5.62 -16.20 -4.50
N CYS A 404 5.86 -17.27 -5.25
CA CYS A 404 5.50 -18.63 -4.88
C CYS A 404 6.14 -19.05 -3.55
N THR A 405 7.42 -18.73 -3.36
CA THR A 405 8.14 -18.97 -2.10
C THR A 405 7.42 -18.27 -0.94
N ASN A 406 7.04 -17.00 -1.09
CA ASN A 406 6.35 -16.22 -0.07
C ASN A 406 4.94 -16.78 0.22
N VAL A 407 4.17 -17.12 -0.83
CA VAL A 407 2.83 -17.73 -0.70
C VAL A 407 2.91 -19.05 0.06
N VAL A 408 3.86 -19.93 -0.28
CA VAL A 408 4.05 -21.21 0.40
C VAL A 408 4.47 -21.01 1.86
N LEU A 409 5.40 -20.09 2.14
CA LEU A 409 5.81 -19.78 3.51
C LEU A 409 4.61 -19.31 4.36
N LYS A 410 3.81 -18.39 3.81
CA LYS A 410 2.58 -17.92 4.46
C LYS A 410 1.54 -19.02 4.63
N ALA A 411 1.38 -19.92 3.65
CA ALA A 411 0.49 -21.08 3.74
C ALA A 411 0.92 -22.07 4.83
N ARG A 412 2.23 -22.25 5.04
CA ARG A 412 2.79 -23.04 6.16
C ARG A 412 2.55 -22.40 7.54
N GLY A 413 1.95 -21.21 7.61
CA GLY A 413 1.81 -20.43 8.84
C GLY A 413 3.13 -19.79 9.29
N ALA A 414 4.14 -19.80 8.44
CA ALA A 414 5.40 -19.13 8.67
C ALA A 414 5.31 -17.70 8.14
N ASN A 415 5.04 -16.75 9.04
CA ASN A 415 5.80 -15.50 8.93
C ASN A 415 7.28 -15.91 8.88
N ALA A 416 8.09 -15.27 8.02
CA ALA A 416 9.53 -15.50 7.94
C ALA A 416 10.05 -15.89 9.32
N PRO A 417 10.67 -17.08 9.49
CA PRO A 417 10.96 -17.61 10.81
C PRO A 417 11.61 -16.48 11.60
N VAL A 418 10.92 -15.99 12.62
CA VAL A 418 11.55 -15.10 13.57
C VAL A 418 12.52 -16.03 14.28
N GLU A 419 13.74 -16.09 13.76
CA GLU A 419 14.84 -16.78 14.42
C GLU A 419 15.07 -16.00 15.70
N ILE A 420 14.44 -16.47 16.76
CA ILE A 420 14.64 -15.94 18.09
C ILE A 420 15.94 -16.57 18.58
N GLU A 421 17.04 -15.86 18.38
CA GLU A 421 18.34 -16.25 18.92
C GLU A 421 18.34 -16.08 20.45
N TYR A 422 18.79 -17.13 21.14
CA TYR A 422 19.04 -17.09 22.58
C TYR A 422 20.14 -18.04 22.98
N ARG A 423 20.81 -17.72 24.09
CA ARG A 423 21.73 -18.60 24.78
C ARG A 423 20.93 -19.69 25.49
N ALA A 424 20.98 -20.89 24.94
CA ALA A 424 20.28 -22.04 25.47
C ALA A 424 20.99 -22.66 26.67
N VAL A 425 20.22 -22.96 27.71
CA VAL A 425 20.56 -23.88 28.79
C VAL A 425 19.88 -25.21 28.48
N GLU A 426 20.65 -26.29 28.56
CA GLU A 426 20.15 -27.65 28.32
C GLU A 426 20.26 -28.47 29.60
N VAL A 427 19.15 -29.11 29.99
CA VAL A 427 19.08 -29.97 31.18
C VAL A 427 18.26 -31.21 30.89
N GLU A 428 18.60 -32.32 31.54
CA GLU A 428 17.80 -33.54 31.51
C GLU A 428 16.96 -33.65 32.79
N ALA A 429 15.65 -33.60 32.64
CA ALA A 429 14.71 -33.74 33.75
C ALA A 429 13.45 -34.48 33.29
N ASN A 430 12.85 -35.30 34.16
CA ASN A 430 11.61 -36.03 33.86
C ASN A 430 11.67 -36.84 32.53
N LYS A 431 12.84 -37.41 32.21
CA LYS A 431 13.11 -38.16 30.95
C LYS A 431 12.96 -37.31 29.67
N MET A 432 13.07 -35.99 29.80
CA MET A 432 13.02 -35.02 28.70
C MET A 432 14.35 -34.25 28.65
N LYS A 433 14.81 -33.92 27.44
CA LYS A 433 15.85 -32.92 27.21
C LYS A 433 15.17 -31.57 27.09
N LEU A 434 15.35 -30.72 28.09
CA LEU A 434 14.78 -29.38 28.13
C LEU A 434 15.80 -28.39 27.57
N LYS A 435 15.32 -27.41 26.80
CA LYS A 435 16.14 -26.35 26.23
C LYS A 435 15.44 -25.01 26.40
N PHE A 436 16.04 -24.09 27.16
CA PHE A 436 15.40 -22.82 27.52
C PHE A 436 16.40 -21.66 27.62
N PRO A 437 15.94 -20.39 27.48
CA PRO A 437 16.78 -19.20 27.57
C PRO A 437 17.09 -18.82 29.02
N CYS A 438 18.22 -18.13 29.23
CA CYS A 438 18.54 -17.49 30.52
C CYS A 438 18.56 -15.95 30.46
N GLN A 439 18.22 -15.38 29.31
CA GLN A 439 18.19 -13.94 29.03
C GLN A 439 16.83 -13.31 29.36
N LEU A 440 16.79 -11.97 29.44
CA LEU A 440 15.55 -11.22 29.50
C LEU A 440 14.85 -11.26 28.14
N PHE A 441 13.52 -11.35 28.10
CA PHE A 441 12.77 -11.25 26.84
C PHE A 441 12.14 -9.85 26.72
N ILE A 442 12.69 -8.99 25.86
CA ILE A 442 12.29 -7.59 25.69
C ILE A 442 12.14 -7.31 24.20
N ASP A 443 10.98 -6.76 23.82
CA ASP A 443 10.68 -6.32 22.44
C ASP A 443 10.91 -7.43 21.38
N GLY A 444 10.48 -8.65 21.70
CA GLY A 444 10.60 -9.81 20.81
C GLY A 444 11.98 -10.45 20.76
N LYS A 445 12.96 -10.00 21.56
CA LYS A 445 14.34 -10.48 21.55
C LYS A 445 14.79 -10.95 22.94
N PHE A 446 15.67 -11.96 22.98
CA PHE A 446 16.41 -12.30 24.19
C PHE A 446 17.64 -11.41 24.33
N VAL A 447 17.74 -10.69 25.45
CA VAL A 447 18.81 -9.72 25.73
C VAL A 447 19.42 -9.97 27.10
N ASP A 448 20.73 -9.74 27.22
CA ASP A 448 21.40 -9.74 28.52
C ASP A 448 21.00 -8.49 29.32
N ALA A 449 21.03 -8.59 30.65
CA ALA A 449 20.80 -7.44 31.51
C ALA A 449 21.86 -6.37 31.25
N GLU A 450 21.45 -5.10 31.11
CA GLU A 450 22.36 -4.02 30.74
C GLU A 450 23.50 -3.81 31.76
N ASN A 451 23.25 -4.10 33.03
CA ASN A 451 24.26 -4.03 34.09
C ASN A 451 25.09 -5.32 34.24
N GLY A 452 24.84 -6.33 33.40
CA GLY A 452 25.51 -7.64 33.42
C GLY A 452 25.23 -8.51 34.64
N LYS A 453 24.25 -8.16 35.49
CA LYS A 453 23.94 -8.94 36.69
C LYS A 453 23.12 -10.18 36.34
N SER A 454 23.43 -11.29 37.02
CA SER A 454 22.67 -12.53 36.99
C SER A 454 22.30 -13.01 38.39
N LEU A 455 21.31 -13.89 38.46
CA LEU A 455 20.84 -14.60 39.65
C LEU A 455 21.01 -16.11 39.44
N LYS A 456 21.44 -16.82 40.49
CA LYS A 456 21.49 -18.28 40.47
C LYS A 456 20.08 -18.84 40.69
N THR A 457 19.61 -19.66 39.75
CA THR A 457 18.52 -20.59 40.03
C THR A 457 19.11 -21.91 40.52
N VAL A 458 18.53 -22.44 41.59
CA VAL A 458 19.02 -23.62 42.32
C VAL A 458 17.88 -24.61 42.40
N ASN A 459 18.16 -25.86 42.07
CA ASN A 459 17.21 -26.94 42.19
C ASN A 459 16.89 -27.17 43.68
N PRO A 460 15.63 -27.00 44.11
CA PRO A 460 15.28 -27.09 45.53
C PRO A 460 15.30 -28.53 46.08
N ALA A 461 15.34 -29.55 45.22
CA ALA A 461 15.44 -30.95 45.64
C ALA A 461 16.89 -31.43 45.79
N THR A 462 17.83 -30.89 45.02
CA THR A 462 19.24 -31.33 45.00
C THR A 462 20.23 -30.29 45.53
N GLU A 463 19.79 -29.04 45.71
CA GLU A 463 20.63 -27.87 46.03
C GLU A 463 21.69 -27.54 44.96
N GLU A 464 21.65 -28.21 43.80
CA GLU A 464 22.55 -27.95 42.68
C GLU A 464 22.08 -26.74 41.87
N VAL A 465 23.04 -25.96 41.37
CA VAL A 465 22.75 -24.82 40.49
C VAL A 465 22.23 -25.34 39.15
N ILE A 466 21.05 -24.87 38.74
CA ILE A 466 20.48 -25.19 37.41
C ILE A 466 21.18 -24.32 36.36
N CYS A 467 21.13 -23.00 36.52
CA CYS A 467 21.83 -22.02 35.68
C CYS A 467 21.87 -20.61 36.33
N ASP A 468 22.58 -19.68 35.69
CA ASP A 468 22.52 -18.25 36.00
C ASP A 468 21.52 -17.56 35.05
N VAL A 469 20.47 -16.92 35.58
CA VAL A 469 19.47 -16.15 34.82
C VAL A 469 19.74 -14.65 34.91
N GLN A 470 19.50 -13.90 33.84
CA GLN A 470 19.75 -12.45 33.80
C GLN A 470 18.82 -11.68 34.75
N CYS A 471 19.38 -10.71 35.48
CA CYS A 471 18.66 -9.90 36.46
C CYS A 471 18.38 -8.50 35.91
N ALA A 472 17.12 -8.22 35.58
CA ALA A 472 16.73 -6.93 35.02
C ALA A 472 17.17 -5.74 35.89
N SER A 473 17.81 -4.76 35.27
CA SER A 473 18.09 -3.45 35.85
C SER A 473 16.89 -2.50 35.69
N LYS A 474 16.94 -1.34 36.36
CA LYS A 474 15.95 -0.28 36.13
C LYS A 474 15.82 0.11 34.66
N SER A 475 16.95 0.19 33.95
CA SER A 475 16.98 0.58 32.54
C SER A 475 16.41 -0.51 31.63
N ASP A 476 16.60 -1.78 31.96
CA ASP A 476 15.97 -2.89 31.23
C ASP A 476 14.44 -2.84 31.38
N VAL A 477 13.94 -2.51 32.58
CA VAL A 477 12.51 -2.27 32.82
C VAL A 477 12.01 -1.08 32.01
N ASP A 478 12.76 0.04 31.98
CA ASP A 478 12.40 1.22 31.18
C ASP A 478 12.32 0.87 29.68
N LYS A 479 13.23 0.03 29.16
CA LYS A 479 13.20 -0.47 27.76
C LYS A 479 11.97 -1.34 27.51
N ALA A 480 11.63 -2.26 28.42
CA ALA A 480 10.44 -3.10 28.30
C ALA A 480 9.13 -2.29 28.32
N VAL A 481 9.04 -1.30 29.22
CA VAL A 481 7.89 -0.38 29.28
C VAL A 481 7.79 0.46 28.01
N ALA A 482 8.92 0.96 27.49
CA ALA A 482 8.94 1.71 26.24
C ALA A 482 8.49 0.85 25.05
N ALA A 483 8.90 -0.42 24.99
CA ALA A 483 8.45 -1.37 23.97
C ALA A 483 6.94 -1.63 24.05
N ALA A 484 6.41 -1.92 25.25
CA ALA A 484 4.98 -2.09 25.45
C ALA A 484 4.17 -0.83 25.07
N LYS A 485 4.68 0.35 25.43
CA LYS A 485 4.07 1.64 25.08
C LYS A 485 4.07 1.87 23.57
N ARG A 486 5.18 1.58 22.87
CA ARG A 486 5.23 1.64 21.40
C ARG A 486 4.21 0.70 20.77
N ALA A 487 4.16 -0.56 21.22
CA ALA A 487 3.21 -1.55 20.71
C ALA A 487 1.75 -1.08 20.87
N PHE A 488 1.42 -0.48 22.02
CA PHE A 488 0.07 0.00 22.32
C PHE A 488 -0.27 1.33 21.65
N GLU A 489 0.57 2.37 21.73
CA GLU A 489 0.20 3.71 21.27
C GLU A 489 0.37 3.91 19.76
N SER A 490 1.42 3.33 19.16
CA SER A 490 1.79 3.57 17.76
C SER A 490 1.91 2.30 16.91
N GLY A 491 2.06 1.15 17.56
CA GLY A 491 2.31 -0.16 16.95
C GLY A 491 1.05 -0.83 16.40
N GLU A 492 1.19 -2.11 16.08
CA GLU A 492 0.12 -2.90 15.47
C GLU A 492 -0.95 -3.30 16.49
N TRP A 493 -0.57 -3.54 17.74
CA TRP A 493 -1.47 -4.11 18.75
C TRP A 493 -2.78 -3.35 18.93
N SER A 494 -2.74 -2.02 19.02
CA SER A 494 -3.95 -1.19 19.14
C SER A 494 -4.79 -1.11 17.88
N LYS A 495 -4.20 -1.41 16.71
CA LYS A 495 -4.86 -1.40 15.39
C LYS A 495 -5.50 -2.75 15.04
N ILE A 496 -5.00 -3.85 15.63
CA ILE A 496 -5.56 -5.19 15.48
C ILE A 496 -6.97 -5.23 16.07
N SER A 497 -7.90 -5.90 15.37
CA SER A 497 -9.29 -6.00 15.83
C SER A 497 -9.40 -6.87 17.10
N ALA A 498 -10.47 -6.66 17.87
CA ALA A 498 -10.71 -7.44 19.09
C ALA A 498 -10.83 -8.96 18.83
N ARG A 499 -11.34 -9.33 17.64
CA ARG A 499 -11.41 -10.72 17.18
C ARG A 499 -10.03 -11.32 16.97
N GLU A 500 -9.16 -10.63 16.24
CA GLU A 500 -7.80 -11.07 15.95
C GLU A 500 -6.96 -11.17 17.23
N ARG A 501 -7.10 -10.21 18.16
CA ARG A 501 -6.46 -10.33 19.49
C ARG A 501 -6.88 -11.62 20.20
N GLY A 502 -8.17 -11.94 20.17
CA GLY A 502 -8.69 -13.20 20.73
C GLY A 502 -8.03 -14.43 20.08
N GLN A 503 -7.85 -14.43 18.76
CA GLN A 503 -7.19 -15.52 18.03
C GLN A 503 -5.73 -15.70 18.48
N TYR A 504 -4.97 -14.61 18.67
CA TYR A 504 -3.59 -14.71 19.19
C TYR A 504 -3.53 -15.28 20.60
N LEU A 505 -4.46 -14.89 21.48
CA LEU A 505 -4.55 -15.43 22.84
C LEU A 505 -4.93 -16.92 22.86
N TYR A 506 -5.85 -17.35 21.99
CA TYR A 506 -6.15 -18.78 21.82
C TYR A 506 -4.94 -19.56 21.30
N LYS A 507 -4.23 -19.02 20.30
CA LYS A 507 -3.01 -19.65 19.76
C LYS A 507 -1.94 -19.83 20.84
N LEU A 508 -1.75 -18.84 21.72
CA LEU A 508 -0.86 -18.95 22.87
C LEU A 508 -1.30 -20.08 23.82
N ALA A 509 -2.59 -20.15 24.14
CA ALA A 509 -3.12 -21.21 25.00
C ALA A 509 -2.93 -22.61 24.39
N ASP A 510 -3.12 -22.75 23.08
CA ASP A 510 -2.95 -24.01 22.36
C ASP A 510 -1.48 -24.44 22.32
N LEU A 511 -0.55 -23.50 22.12
CA LEU A 511 0.89 -23.76 22.23
C LEU A 511 1.29 -24.17 23.66
N MET A 512 0.78 -23.47 24.68
CA MET A 512 1.00 -23.87 26.07
C MET A 512 0.46 -25.26 26.37
N GLN A 513 -0.69 -25.63 25.78
CA GLN A 513 -1.28 -26.95 25.92
C GLN A 513 -0.48 -28.03 25.18
N GLN A 514 0.12 -27.71 24.04
CA GLN A 514 1.03 -28.59 23.31
C GLN A 514 2.33 -28.84 24.08
N HIS A 515 2.86 -27.82 24.76
CA HIS A 515 4.12 -27.88 25.52
C HIS A 515 3.89 -28.05 27.04
N LYS A 516 2.73 -28.54 27.43
CA LYS A 516 2.28 -28.54 28.83
C LYS A 516 3.19 -29.34 29.76
N GLU A 517 3.65 -30.50 29.31
CA GLU A 517 4.55 -31.38 30.05
C GLU A 517 5.95 -30.77 30.21
N GLU A 518 6.42 -30.06 29.19
CA GLU A 518 7.70 -29.35 29.19
C GLU A 518 7.68 -28.21 30.22
N LEU A 519 6.66 -27.34 30.12
CA LEU A 519 6.44 -26.23 31.06
C LEU A 519 6.28 -26.72 32.50
N ALA A 520 5.54 -27.82 32.71
CA ALA A 520 5.36 -28.39 34.03
C ALA A 520 6.65 -28.98 34.60
N THR A 521 7.51 -29.54 33.74
CA THR A 521 8.81 -30.07 34.15
C THR A 521 9.74 -28.93 34.57
N LEU A 522 9.77 -27.83 33.81
CA LEU A 522 10.53 -26.62 34.15
C LEU A 522 10.05 -26.00 35.47
N GLU A 523 8.74 -25.83 35.63
CA GLU A 523 8.13 -25.32 36.86
C GLU A 523 8.52 -26.17 38.08
N SER A 524 8.45 -27.49 37.96
CA SER A 524 8.87 -28.40 39.03
C SER A 524 10.37 -28.34 39.32
N LEU A 525 11.19 -28.20 38.27
CA LEU A 525 12.64 -28.14 38.39
C LEU A 525 13.10 -26.88 39.13
N ASP A 526 12.51 -25.73 38.80
CA ASP A 526 12.89 -24.42 39.35
C ASP A 526 12.24 -24.13 40.71
N SER A 527 10.92 -24.35 40.83
CA SER A 527 10.17 -24.00 42.06
C SER A 527 10.14 -25.13 43.11
N GLY A 528 10.39 -26.38 42.69
CA GLY A 528 10.23 -27.56 43.55
C GLY A 528 8.79 -28.04 43.70
N ALA A 529 7.85 -27.47 42.94
CA ALA A 529 6.47 -27.93 42.93
C ALA A 529 6.38 -29.40 42.51
N VAL A 530 5.51 -30.18 43.17
CA VAL A 530 5.23 -31.56 42.77
C VAL A 530 4.73 -31.57 41.31
N TYR A 531 5.33 -32.40 40.45
CA TYR A 531 5.05 -32.41 39.01
C TYR A 531 3.56 -32.49 38.64
N THR A 532 2.80 -33.31 39.35
CA THR A 532 1.35 -33.45 39.10
C THR A 532 0.59 -32.16 39.43
N LEU A 533 1.05 -31.38 40.42
CA LEU A 533 0.51 -30.07 40.76
C LEU A 533 0.90 -29.03 39.71
N ALA A 534 2.17 -28.99 39.29
CA ALA A 534 2.64 -28.11 38.21
C ALA A 534 1.86 -28.34 36.91
N LEU A 535 1.70 -29.61 36.52
CA LEU A 535 1.00 -30.02 35.30
C LEU A 535 -0.49 -29.66 35.32
N LYS A 536 -1.20 -30.00 36.39
CA LYS A 536 -2.66 -29.83 36.45
C LYS A 536 -3.09 -28.43 36.87
N THR A 537 -2.34 -27.79 37.75
CA THR A 537 -2.74 -26.55 38.41
C THR A 537 -1.96 -25.38 37.85
N HIS A 538 -0.63 -25.35 37.98
CA HIS A 538 0.14 -24.16 37.59
C HIS A 538 0.03 -23.91 36.08
N VAL A 539 0.40 -24.88 35.26
CA VAL A 539 0.31 -24.78 33.79
C VAL A 539 -1.12 -24.98 33.32
N GLY A 540 -1.81 -25.99 33.85
CA GLY A 540 -3.19 -26.32 33.47
C GLY A 540 -4.17 -25.16 33.66
N MET A 541 -4.19 -24.52 34.82
CA MET A 541 -5.09 -23.37 35.04
C MET A 541 -4.63 -22.11 34.30
N SER A 542 -3.32 -21.95 34.05
CA SER A 542 -2.82 -20.85 33.22
C SER A 542 -3.35 -20.94 31.78
N ILE A 543 -3.39 -22.15 31.19
CA ILE A 543 -3.99 -22.39 29.88
C ILE A 543 -5.48 -22.00 29.88
N GLU A 544 -6.24 -22.45 30.87
CA GLU A 544 -7.67 -22.13 30.97
C GLU A 544 -7.90 -20.62 31.19
N THR A 545 -7.01 -19.95 31.92
CA THR A 545 -7.05 -18.50 32.11
C THR A 545 -6.87 -17.76 30.79
N TRP A 546 -5.89 -18.16 29.97
CA TRP A 546 -5.71 -17.59 28.63
C TRP A 546 -6.93 -17.81 27.74
N ARG A 547 -7.50 -19.02 27.73
CA ARG A 547 -8.73 -19.32 26.97
C ARG A 547 -9.92 -18.48 27.41
N TYR A 548 -10.07 -18.29 28.72
CA TYR A 548 -11.10 -17.43 29.29
C TYR A 548 -10.97 -15.99 28.79
N PHE A 549 -9.79 -15.38 28.89
CA PHE A 549 -9.57 -14.01 28.43
C PHE A 549 -9.66 -13.86 26.91
N ALA A 550 -9.19 -14.87 26.15
CA ALA A 550 -9.36 -14.91 24.70
C ALA A 550 -10.83 -14.84 24.28
N GLY A 551 -11.71 -15.55 24.99
CA GLY A 551 -13.15 -15.52 24.75
C GLY A 551 -13.88 -14.25 25.21
N TRP A 552 -13.19 -13.34 25.91
CA TRP A 552 -13.74 -12.05 26.33
C TRP A 552 -13.46 -10.91 25.36
N THR A 553 -12.47 -11.07 24.46
CA THR A 553 -12.01 -9.96 23.61
C THR A 553 -13.12 -9.42 22.71
N ASP A 554 -14.01 -10.28 22.21
CA ASP A 554 -15.15 -9.91 21.36
C ASP A 554 -16.48 -9.74 22.13
N LYS A 555 -16.47 -9.96 23.46
CA LYS A 555 -17.66 -9.86 24.34
C LYS A 555 -17.63 -8.62 25.23
N ILE A 556 -16.96 -7.56 24.77
CA ILE A 556 -16.84 -6.30 25.51
C ILE A 556 -18.12 -5.47 25.32
N GLN A 557 -19.03 -5.60 26.27
CA GLN A 557 -20.34 -4.93 26.23
C GLN A 557 -20.30 -3.54 26.88
N GLY A 558 -21.06 -2.61 26.29
CA GLY A 558 -21.31 -1.26 26.81
C GLY A 558 -22.66 -1.13 27.51
N SER A 559 -22.91 0.04 28.08
CA SER A 559 -24.21 0.40 28.67
C SER A 559 -24.70 1.72 28.08
N THR A 560 -25.99 1.82 27.80
CA THR A 560 -26.62 3.09 27.45
C THR A 560 -26.94 3.88 28.72
N ILE A 561 -26.58 5.16 28.76
CA ILE A 561 -26.87 6.02 29.91
C ILE A 561 -28.07 6.91 29.54
N PRO A 562 -29.18 6.87 30.29
CA PRO A 562 -30.31 7.75 30.03
C PRO A 562 -29.91 9.19 30.35
N VAL A 563 -29.90 10.05 29.32
CA VAL A 563 -29.61 11.48 29.46
C VAL A 563 -30.78 12.30 28.94
N SER A 564 -31.05 13.43 29.60
CA SER A 564 -32.03 14.41 29.12
C SER A 564 -31.58 14.99 27.78
N HIS A 565 -32.48 15.02 26.80
CA HIS A 565 -32.21 15.60 25.49
C HIS A 565 -32.01 17.12 25.57
N ALA A 566 -30.93 17.64 24.96
CA ALA A 566 -30.74 19.07 24.77
C ALA A 566 -31.57 19.56 23.57
N ARG A 567 -32.85 19.86 23.81
CA ARG A 567 -33.77 20.30 22.73
C ARG A 567 -33.19 21.49 21.96
N PRO A 568 -33.31 21.52 20.61
CA PRO A 568 -34.10 20.61 19.76
C PRO A 568 -33.43 19.26 19.45
N ASN A 569 -32.20 19.01 19.89
CA ASN A 569 -31.43 17.82 19.54
C ASN A 569 -31.79 16.61 20.42
N ARG A 570 -31.78 15.41 19.83
CA ARG A 570 -31.87 14.14 20.55
C ARG A 570 -30.45 13.61 20.77
N ASN A 571 -30.06 13.49 22.03
CA ASN A 571 -28.75 12.98 22.41
C ASN A 571 -28.86 11.51 22.84
N LEU A 572 -27.91 10.67 22.41
CA LEU A 572 -27.72 9.29 22.86
C LEU A 572 -26.35 9.20 23.55
N SER A 573 -26.30 8.66 24.76
CA SER A 573 -25.07 8.42 25.50
C SER A 573 -24.88 6.93 25.76
N PHE A 574 -23.67 6.43 25.53
CA PHE A 574 -23.28 5.06 25.84
C PHE A 574 -21.84 5.02 26.34
N THR A 575 -21.52 4.02 27.16
CA THR A 575 -20.15 3.73 27.58
C THR A 575 -19.55 2.67 26.68
N LYS A 576 -18.39 2.94 26.11
CA LYS A 576 -17.56 1.92 25.48
C LYS A 576 -16.53 1.45 26.51
N LYS A 577 -16.49 0.15 26.78
CA LYS A 577 -15.37 -0.44 27.51
C LYS A 577 -14.28 -0.73 26.49
N GLU A 578 -13.07 -0.28 26.77
CA GLU A 578 -11.90 -0.56 25.93
C GLU A 578 -10.90 -1.35 26.79
N PRO A 579 -10.43 -2.53 26.33
CA PRO A 579 -9.43 -3.28 27.07
C PRO A 579 -8.11 -2.51 26.99
N ILE A 580 -7.48 -2.30 28.14
CA ILE A 580 -6.09 -1.82 28.23
C ILE A 580 -5.25 -3.08 28.47
N GLY A 581 -4.56 -3.53 27.43
CA GLY A 581 -3.92 -4.85 27.38
C GLY A 581 -4.52 -5.62 26.22
#